data_AF-A0A523XGN5-F1
#
_entry.id   AF-A0A523XGN5-F1
#
_cell.length_a   1.000
_cell.length_b   1.000
_cell.length_c   1.000
_cell.angle_alpha   90.00
_cell.angle_beta   90.00
_cell.angle_gamma   90.00
#
_symmetry.space_group_name_H-M   'P 1'
#
loop_
_entity.id
_entity.type
_entity.pdbx_description
1 polymer ?
#
loop_
_entity_poly.entity_id
_entity_poly.type
_entity_poly.pdbx_seq_one_letter_code
_entity_poly.pdbx_strand_id
1 'polypeptide(L)' 'MYKQYYLYIITNKRDTTFYTGVKNNLKRRAYEHKGKLVPGFTKKYDLCKLVYYEITTGLKPFAMTAT' A
#
# COMPACT_ATOMS: atom_id res chain seq x y z
N MET A 1 -14.43 -6.04 -18.98
CA MET A 1 -12.98 -5.88 -18.78
C MET A 1 -12.66 -6.03 -17.30
N TYR A 2 -11.78 -6.96 -16.92
CA TYR A 2 -11.39 -7.16 -15.52
C TYR A 2 -10.47 -6.01 -15.05
N LYS A 3 -10.81 -5.38 -13.92
CA LYS A 3 -9.93 -4.39 -13.29
C LYS A 3 -8.77 -5.12 -12.60
N GLN A 4 -7.55 -4.66 -12.87
CA GLN A 4 -6.34 -5.12 -12.19
C GLN A 4 -6.17 -4.34 -10.88
N TYR A 5 -5.84 -5.06 -9.83
CA TYR A 5 -5.45 -4.50 -8.54
C TYR A 5 -4.11 -5.05 -8.11
N TYR A 6 -3.45 -4.30 -7.24
CA TYR A 6 -2.18 -4.63 -6.63
C TYR A 6 -2.44 -4.80 -5.14
N LEU A 7 -2.24 -6.02 -4.64
CA LEU A 7 -2.04 -6.27 -3.22
C LEU A 7 -0.58 -5.98 -2.93
N TYR A 8 -0.28 -5.22 -1.89
CA TYR A 8 1.10 -4.87 -1.57
C TYR A 8 1.32 -4.81 -0.06
N ILE A 9 2.56 -5.06 0.34
CA ILE A 9 3.04 -4.95 1.71
C ILE A 9 4.18 -3.95 1.75
N ILE A 10 4.04 -2.92 2.56
CA ILE A 10 5.09 -1.95 2.88
C ILE A 10 5.48 -2.06 4.34
N THR A 11 6.72 -1.68 4.64
CA THR A 11 7.26 -1.66 5.99
C THR A 11 8.16 -0.44 6.21
N ASN A 12 8.56 -0.21 7.46
CA ASN A 12 9.53 0.81 7.83
C ASN A 12 10.96 0.31 7.59
N LYS A 13 11.94 1.21 7.66
CA LYS A 13 13.37 0.87 7.49
C LYS A 13 13.86 -0.21 8.47
N ARG A 14 13.21 -0.35 9.62
CA ARG A 14 13.56 -1.32 10.67
C ARG A 14 12.80 -2.65 10.56
N ASP A 15 11.95 -2.82 9.54
CA ASP A 15 11.15 -4.03 9.32
C ASP A 15 10.26 -4.43 10.54
N THR A 16 9.84 -3.46 11.36
CA THR A 16 9.04 -3.70 12.58
C THR A 16 7.54 -3.52 12.37
N THR A 17 7.12 -2.77 11.35
CA THR A 17 5.71 -2.42 11.16
C THR A 17 5.32 -2.66 9.72
N PHE A 18 4.43 -3.62 9.52
CA PHE A 18 3.94 -3.99 8.19
C PHE A 18 2.56 -3.39 7.95
N TYR A 19 2.34 -2.93 6.72
CA TYR A 19 1.05 -2.43 6.26
C TYR A 19 0.70 -3.09 4.94
N THR A 20 -0.49 -3.70 4.89
CA THR A 20 -1.04 -4.32 3.69
C THR A 20 -2.06 -3.37 3.06
N GLY A 21 -2.05 -3.27 1.73
CA GLY A 21 -2.97 -2.41 1.01
C GLY A 21 -3.36 -2.98 -0.35
N VAL A 22 -4.54 -2.60 -0.83
CA VAL A 22 -5.01 -2.93 -2.17
C VAL A 22 -5.28 -1.64 -2.93
N LYS A 23 -4.61 -1.44 -4.08
CA LYS A 23 -4.82 -0.28 -4.96
C LYS A 23 -4.70 -0.68 -6.43
N ASN A 24 -5.30 0.13 -7.30
CA ASN A 24 -5.19 -0.03 -8.75
C ASN A 24 -3.90 0.59 -9.34
N ASN A 25 -3.17 1.40 -8.55
CA ASN A 25 -1.94 2.06 -8.99
C ASN A 25 -0.89 2.06 -7.88
N LEU A 26 -0.05 1.02 -7.89
CA LEU A 26 1.03 0.83 -6.91
C LEU A 26 2.13 1.91 -7.03
N LYS A 27 2.50 2.29 -8.26
CA LYS A 27 3.56 3.29 -8.51
C LYS A 27 3.23 4.65 -7.89
N ARG A 28 2.00 5.13 -8.11
CA ARG A 28 1.52 6.38 -7.50
C ARG A 28 1.56 6.29 -5.97
N ARG A 29 1.13 5.17 -5.40
CA ARG A 29 1.16 4.97 -3.93
C ARG A 29 2.57 4.98 -3.38
N ALA A 30 3.51 4.29 -4.02
CA ALA A 30 4.91 4.27 -3.61
C ALA A 30 5.51 5.69 -3.63
N TYR A 31 5.19 6.50 -4.65
CA TYR A 31 5.60 7.90 -4.71
C TYR A 31 5.01 8.74 -3.56
N GLU A 32 3.70 8.61 -3.30
CA GLU A 32 3.02 9.31 -2.20
C GLU A 32 3.62 8.98 -0.82
N HIS A 33 3.98 7.72 -0.59
CA HIS A 33 4.64 7.29 0.65
C HIS A 33 6.06 7.83 0.76
N LYS A 34 6.87 7.73 -0.31
CA LYS A 34 8.25 8.24 -0.33
C LYS A 34 8.31 9.76 -0.09
N GLY A 35 7.34 10.50 -0.62
CA GLY A 35 7.20 11.94 -0.40
C GLY A 35 6.47 12.33 0.88
N LYS A 36 5.98 11.38 1.69
CA LYS A 36 5.16 11.62 2.90
C LYS A 36 3.97 12.56 2.64
N LEU A 37 3.42 12.48 1.41
CA LEU A 37 2.41 13.40 0.88
C LEU A 37 1.03 13.14 1.49
N VAL A 38 0.81 11.93 2.01
CA VAL A 38 -0.47 11.53 2.60
C VAL A 38 -0.31 11.45 4.12
N PRO A 39 -1.03 12.29 4.90
CA PRO A 39 -1.07 12.16 6.34
C PRO A 39 -1.78 10.85 6.73
N GLY A 40 -1.29 10.18 7.77
CA GLY A 40 -1.89 8.94 8.28
C GLY A 40 -0.87 7.96 8.86
N PHE A 41 -1.33 6.73 9.12
CA PHE A 41 -0.56 5.65 9.74
C PHE A 41 0.81 5.42 9.06
N THR A 42 0.80 5.34 7.73
CA THR A 42 2.01 5.12 6.93
C THR A 42 3.05 6.24 7.08
N LYS A 43 2.62 7.49 7.29
CA LYS A 43 3.51 8.61 7.59
C LYS A 43 4.03 8.59 9.02
N LYS A 44 3.17 8.23 10.00
CA LYS A 44 3.54 8.13 11.42
C LYS A 44 4.65 7.11 11.66
N TYR A 45 4.61 5.98 10.97
CA TYR A 45 5.59 4.89 11.12
C TYR A 45 6.67 4.87 10.03
N ASP A 46 6.72 5.88 9.16
CA ASP A 46 7.70 6.00 8.06
C ASP A 46 7.74 4.75 7.15
N LEU A 47 6.55 4.26 6.77
CA LEU A 47 6.38 3.06 5.94
C LEU A 47 6.64 3.38 4.47
N CYS A 48 7.90 3.23 4.04
CA CYS A 48 8.34 3.55 2.67
C CYS A 48 8.98 2.36 1.92
N LYS A 49 9.27 1.25 2.60
CA LYS A 49 9.95 0.09 2.02
C LYS A 49 8.92 -0.90 1.48
N LEU A 50 8.79 -1.03 0.17
CA LEU A 50 7.97 -2.07 -0.46
C LEU A 50 8.70 -3.41 -0.40
N VAL A 51 8.09 -4.41 0.25
CA VAL A 51 8.69 -5.75 0.42
C VAL A 51 7.98 -6.83 -0.37
N TYR A 52 6.70 -6.62 -0.72
CA TYR A 52 5.92 -7.58 -1.49
C TYR A 52 4.85 -6.87 -2.32
N TYR A 53 4.58 -7.39 -3.51
CA TYR A 53 3.40 -7.04 -4.27
C TYR A 53 2.93 -8.22 -5.13
N GLU A 54 1.62 -8.30 -5.35
CA GLU A 54 0.99 -9.27 -6.22
C GLU A 54 -0.07 -8.58 -7.09
N ILE A 55 -0.17 -9.00 -8.35
CA ILE A 55 -1.20 -8.53 -9.28
C ILE A 55 -2.36 -9.50 -9.24
N THR A 56 -3.55 -8.97 -9.00
CA THR A 56 -4.78 -9.75 -8.93
C THR A 56 -5.84 -9.18 -9.85
N THR A 57 -6.53 -10.08 -10.55
CA THR A 57 -7.62 -9.76 -11.47
C THR A 57 -8.95 -10.06 -10.81
N GLY A 58 -9.87 -9.09 -10.77
CA GLY A 58 -11.25 -9.31 -10.34
C GLY A 58 -11.51 -9.20 -8.83
N LEU A 59 -10.51 -8.83 -8.02
CA LEU A 59 -10.74 -8.46 -6.62
C LEU A 59 -11.63 -7.20 -6.58
N LYS A 60 -12.87 -7.33 -6.11
CA LYS A 60 -13.62 -6.16 -5.64
C LYS A 60 -12.86 -5.65 -4.41
N PRO A 61 -12.48 -4.36 -4.33
CA PRO A 61 -11.80 -3.86 -3.14
C PRO A 61 -12.73 -4.08 -1.95
N PHE A 62 -12.39 -5.05 -1.09
CA PHE A 62 -12.99 -5.14 0.22
C PHE A 62 -12.54 -3.87 0.93
N ALA A 63 -13.46 -2.94 1.13
CA ALA A 63 -13.19 -1.71 1.83
C ALA A 63 -12.91 -2.06 3.29
N MET A 64 -11.66 -2.45 3.59
CA MET A 64 -11.14 -2.37 4.94
C MET A 64 -10.97 -0.88 5.24
N THR A 65 -12.07 -0.25 5.65
CA THR A 65 -12.05 0.99 6.40
C THR A 65 -11.35 0.66 7.71
N ALA A 66 -10.06 1.00 7.79
CA ALA A 66 -9.36 1.08 9.06
C ALA A 66 -9.92 2.31 9.79
N THR A 67 -10.90 2.07 10.66
CA THR A 67 -11.25 2.99 11.76
C THR A 67 -10.17 2.91 12.82
#